data_AF-A0A947LZK9-F1
#
_entry.id   AF-A0A947LZK9-F1
#
_cell.length_a   1.000
_cell.length_b   1.000
_cell.length_c   1.000
_cell.angle_alpha   90.00
_cell.angle_beta   90.00
_cell.angle_gamma   90.00
#
_symmetry.space_group_name_H-M   'P 1'
#
loop_
_entity.id
_entity.type
_entity.pdbx_description
1 polymer ?
#
loop_
_entity_poly.entity_id
_entity_poly.type
_entity_poly.pdbx_seq_one_letter_code
_entity_poly.pdbx_strand_id
1 'polypeptide(L)'
;MTERTTDTANDSFLEVLGLTPGAPLDTVEAKFLDVIRARIQAVAESYDENAVKAEERTLRLLHEQFFRTSMLWAASELKKPREAPDHMDAAKQKKKARTLIEALQGNIIEFALCYMHINRFSTLLRDEIRNAEVQAGGTLATNVKWTSDAGVLMARHKKQRRELLDAARRMADMREVLNAVDNDLMTVKRALPILFGADKSEPYLRKIIAALRTGEFARARAAVVEICDAKKKFGTDSKGQAEQQAALEAAANNAIAMVEKHKDGLASPEEGKLFLRPIETDIAYNNNVRELRRIRAFLAKYHAPYMEYKLSTLYHLKEKLMVVGSLDSLMVLYRRLLGGLASPMPDIRDVRMYESEVVDKAAFMLDGQFQEIPKILERAVETVQEFRQNSADVAESAADDDLQEVAVESQDSAANG
;
A
#
# COMPACT_ATOMS: atom_id res chain seq x y z
N MET A 1 -0.89 -50.36 -15.97
CA MET A 1 -1.48 -49.26 -16.76
C MET A 1 -1.08 -47.86 -16.26
N THR A 2 -0.28 -47.74 -15.19
CA THR A 2 0.20 -46.47 -14.60
C THR A 2 1.56 -45.98 -15.12
N GLU A 3 2.32 -46.78 -15.88
CA GLU A 3 3.65 -46.39 -16.40
C GLU A 3 3.58 -45.51 -17.66
N ARG A 4 2.51 -45.57 -18.45
CA ARG A 4 2.41 -44.85 -19.74
C ARG A 4 2.19 -43.34 -19.60
N THR A 5 1.71 -42.86 -18.45
CA THR A 5 1.43 -41.43 -18.20
C THR A 5 2.62 -40.68 -17.61
N THR A 6 3.60 -41.38 -17.03
CA THR A 6 4.82 -40.76 -16.51
C THR A 6 5.86 -40.49 -17.60
N ASP A 7 5.94 -41.35 -18.62
CA ASP A 7 6.87 -41.19 -19.74
C ASP A 7 6.51 -39.98 -20.63
N THR A 8 5.23 -39.80 -20.95
CA THR A 8 4.77 -38.67 -21.78
C THR A 8 4.97 -37.29 -21.16
N ALA A 9 4.85 -37.18 -19.84
CA ALA A 9 5.10 -35.92 -19.11
C ALA A 9 6.60 -35.58 -19.03
N ASN A 10 7.47 -36.60 -19.00
CA ASN A 10 8.91 -36.44 -18.95
C ASN A 10 9.49 -36.09 -20.33
N ASP A 11 8.98 -36.74 -21.38
CA ASP A 11 9.32 -36.44 -22.77
C ASP A 11 8.91 -34.99 -23.12
N SER A 12 7.73 -34.56 -22.67
CA SER A 12 7.27 -33.17 -22.82
C SER A 12 8.16 -32.13 -22.11
N PHE A 13 8.76 -32.46 -20.95
CA PHE A 13 9.69 -31.56 -20.26
C PHE A 13 11.04 -31.46 -21.00
N LEU A 14 11.58 -32.58 -21.48
CA LEU A 14 12.83 -32.57 -22.25
C LEU A 14 12.66 -31.79 -23.56
N GLU A 15 11.50 -31.91 -24.23
CA GLU A 15 11.15 -31.10 -25.39
C GLU A 15 11.12 -29.60 -25.07
N VAL A 16 10.57 -29.20 -23.91
CA VAL A 16 10.59 -27.80 -23.44
C VAL A 16 12.02 -27.27 -23.25
N LEU A 17 12.96 -28.14 -22.87
CA LEU A 17 14.38 -27.80 -22.77
C LEU A 17 15.15 -27.91 -24.09
N GLY A 18 14.50 -28.37 -25.17
CA GLY A 18 15.14 -28.65 -26.46
C GLY A 18 16.10 -29.84 -26.42
N LEU A 19 15.80 -30.84 -25.59
CA LEU A 19 16.62 -32.04 -25.38
C LEU A 19 15.89 -33.29 -25.87
N THR A 20 16.66 -34.28 -26.30
CA THR A 20 16.12 -35.59 -26.70
C THR A 20 15.93 -36.51 -25.48
N PRO A 21 15.00 -37.48 -25.55
CA PRO A 21 14.89 -38.53 -24.55
C PRO A 21 16.24 -39.24 -24.32
N GLY A 22 16.57 -39.50 -23.05
CA GLY A 22 17.84 -40.13 -22.66
C GLY A 22 19.05 -39.17 -22.55
N ALA A 23 18.85 -37.86 -22.65
CA ALA A 23 19.91 -36.88 -22.36
C ALA A 23 20.51 -37.10 -20.95
N PRO A 24 21.85 -36.96 -20.78
CA PRO A 24 22.48 -37.06 -19.47
C PRO A 24 21.92 -36.04 -18.48
N LEU A 25 21.77 -36.42 -17.21
CA LEU A 25 21.19 -35.55 -16.18
C LEU A 25 21.94 -34.21 -16.05
N ASP A 26 23.27 -34.20 -16.16
CA ASP A 26 24.07 -32.97 -16.12
C ASP A 26 23.72 -32.01 -17.28
N THR A 27 23.40 -32.54 -18.47
CA THR A 27 22.95 -31.73 -19.61
C THR A 27 21.54 -31.17 -19.39
N VAL A 28 20.66 -31.98 -18.80
CA VAL A 28 19.30 -31.55 -18.42
C VAL A 28 19.36 -30.44 -17.38
N GLU A 29 20.19 -30.59 -16.34
CA GLU A 29 20.38 -29.59 -15.28
C GLU A 29 20.91 -28.26 -15.83
N ALA A 30 21.93 -28.30 -16.68
CA ALA A 30 22.50 -27.09 -17.28
C ALA A 30 21.44 -26.31 -18.10
N LYS A 31 20.69 -27.01 -18.97
CA LYS A 31 19.63 -26.39 -19.76
C LYS A 31 18.48 -25.89 -18.90
N PHE A 32 18.10 -26.66 -17.90
CA PHE A 32 17.09 -26.24 -16.92
C PHE A 32 17.50 -24.94 -16.22
N LEU A 33 18.72 -24.86 -15.69
CA LEU A 33 19.23 -23.66 -15.01
C LEU A 33 19.28 -22.45 -15.94
N ASP A 34 19.67 -22.62 -17.20
CA ASP A 34 19.65 -21.54 -18.20
C ASP A 34 18.23 -21.01 -18.44
N VAL A 35 17.24 -21.92 -18.60
CA VAL A 35 15.83 -21.55 -18.77
C VAL A 35 15.29 -20.82 -17.53
N ILE A 36 15.59 -21.31 -16.33
CA ILE A 36 15.14 -20.68 -15.08
C ILE A 36 15.74 -19.28 -14.93
N ARG A 37 17.04 -19.11 -15.18
CA ARG A 37 17.69 -17.79 -15.13
C ARG A 37 17.08 -16.81 -16.12
N ALA A 38 16.87 -17.24 -17.36
CA ALA A 38 16.28 -16.40 -18.40
C ALA A 38 14.86 -15.94 -18.02
N ARG A 39 14.04 -16.85 -17.47
CA ARG A 39 12.69 -16.51 -16.99
C ARG A 39 12.70 -15.56 -15.81
N ILE A 40 13.55 -15.82 -14.80
CA ILE A 40 13.70 -14.93 -13.65
C ILE A 40 14.11 -13.52 -14.09
N GLN A 41 15.03 -13.42 -15.05
CA GLN A 41 15.46 -12.14 -15.61
C GLN A 41 14.32 -11.44 -16.37
N ALA A 42 13.55 -12.17 -17.18
CA ALA A 42 12.41 -11.61 -17.92
C ALA A 42 11.32 -11.06 -16.98
N VAL A 43 11.05 -11.75 -15.86
CA VAL A 43 10.08 -11.29 -14.86
C VAL A 43 10.56 -10.04 -14.12
N ALA A 44 11.87 -9.86 -13.98
CA ALA A 44 12.43 -8.72 -13.26
C ALA A 44 12.02 -7.37 -13.88
N GLU A 45 11.66 -7.35 -15.16
CA GLU A 45 11.28 -6.16 -15.92
C GLU A 45 9.75 -6.01 -16.08
N SER A 46 8.95 -6.97 -15.59
CA SER A 46 7.50 -6.99 -15.78
C SER A 46 6.74 -6.19 -14.73
N TYR A 47 5.87 -5.29 -15.18
CA TYR A 47 4.95 -4.52 -14.33
C TYR A 47 3.59 -5.24 -14.10
N ASP A 48 3.25 -6.24 -14.92
CA ASP A 48 1.98 -6.95 -14.84
C ASP A 48 1.99 -8.08 -13.80
N GLU A 49 1.19 -7.93 -12.74
CA GLU A 49 1.03 -8.93 -11.67
C GLU A 49 0.43 -10.25 -12.17
N ASN A 50 -0.40 -10.24 -13.20
CA ASN A 50 -0.98 -11.46 -13.74
C ASN A 50 0.07 -12.29 -14.51
N ALA A 51 0.89 -11.61 -15.33
CA ALA A 51 2.03 -12.23 -16.00
C ALA A 51 3.03 -12.81 -14.97
N VAL A 52 3.32 -12.07 -13.88
CA VAL A 52 4.21 -12.55 -12.81
C VAL A 52 3.67 -13.82 -12.16
N LYS A 53 2.38 -13.85 -11.80
CA LYS A 53 1.75 -15.06 -11.23
C LYS A 53 1.74 -16.24 -12.19
N ALA A 54 1.61 -16.00 -13.50
CA ALA A 54 1.70 -17.04 -14.52
C ALA A 54 3.13 -17.61 -14.61
N GLU A 55 4.14 -16.74 -14.53
CA GLU A 55 5.55 -17.15 -14.50
C GLU A 55 5.91 -17.87 -13.20
N GLU A 56 5.39 -17.47 -12.03
CA GLU A 56 5.56 -18.22 -10.78
C GLU A 56 5.09 -19.66 -10.91
N ARG A 57 3.89 -19.87 -11.48
CA ARG A 57 3.34 -21.21 -11.73
C ARG A 57 4.22 -22.00 -12.70
N THR A 58 4.73 -21.34 -13.74
CA THR A 58 5.61 -21.95 -14.73
C THR A 58 6.94 -22.36 -14.11
N LEU A 59 7.56 -21.50 -13.29
CA LEU A 59 8.79 -21.81 -12.57
C LEU A 59 8.60 -23.00 -11.62
N ARG A 60 7.50 -23.04 -10.84
CA ARG A 60 7.19 -24.19 -9.98
C ARG A 60 7.10 -25.48 -10.78
N LEU A 61 6.32 -25.46 -11.87
CA LEU A 61 6.12 -26.61 -12.72
C LEU A 61 7.43 -27.10 -13.35
N LEU A 62 8.29 -26.20 -13.83
CA LEU A 62 9.60 -26.57 -14.38
C LEU A 62 10.51 -27.21 -13.32
N HIS A 63 10.54 -26.69 -12.09
CA HIS A 63 11.31 -27.29 -11.01
C HIS A 63 10.76 -28.68 -10.63
N GLU A 64 9.44 -28.81 -10.47
CA GLU A 64 8.78 -30.08 -10.18
C GLU A 64 9.05 -31.13 -11.26
N GLN A 65 9.00 -30.73 -12.53
CA GLN A 65 9.35 -31.59 -13.66
C GLN A 65 10.81 -32.01 -13.61
N PHE A 66 11.74 -31.06 -13.43
CA PHE A 66 13.17 -31.36 -13.29
C PHE A 66 13.44 -32.35 -12.14
N PHE A 67 12.84 -32.11 -10.97
CA PHE A 67 13.00 -32.97 -9.80
C PHE A 67 12.44 -34.36 -10.04
N ARG A 68 11.28 -34.48 -10.70
CA ARG A 68 10.73 -35.77 -11.12
C ARG A 68 11.68 -36.49 -12.09
N THR A 69 12.18 -35.82 -13.13
CA THR A 69 13.13 -36.38 -14.09
C THR A 69 14.38 -36.89 -13.38
N SER A 70 14.91 -36.11 -12.45
CA SER A 70 16.09 -36.44 -11.65
C SER A 70 15.86 -37.68 -10.77
N MET A 71 14.70 -37.78 -10.12
CA MET A 71 14.34 -38.94 -9.30
C MET A 71 14.15 -40.21 -10.13
N LEU A 72 13.57 -40.08 -11.33
CA LEU A 72 13.46 -41.20 -12.29
C LEU A 72 14.84 -41.67 -12.75
N TRP A 73 15.76 -40.74 -13.03
CA TRP A 73 17.15 -41.06 -13.32
C TRP A 73 17.82 -41.82 -12.17
N ALA A 74 17.68 -41.35 -10.93
CA ALA A 74 18.26 -42.05 -9.77
C ALA A 74 17.68 -43.46 -9.61
N ALA A 75 16.38 -43.63 -9.87
CA ALA A 75 15.73 -44.94 -9.85
C ALA A 75 16.23 -45.87 -10.98
N SER A 76 16.56 -45.34 -12.16
CA SER A 76 17.15 -46.13 -13.25
C SER A 76 18.59 -46.54 -12.96
N GLU A 77 19.39 -45.65 -12.36
CA GLU A 77 20.75 -45.97 -11.92
C GLU A 77 20.76 -47.11 -10.90
N LEU A 78 19.81 -47.11 -9.97
CA LEU A 78 19.67 -48.17 -8.96
C LEU A 78 19.44 -49.56 -9.56
N LYS A 79 18.84 -49.66 -10.75
CA LYS A 79 18.53 -50.92 -11.46
C LYS A 79 19.72 -51.46 -12.26
N LYS A 80 20.77 -50.68 -12.48
CA LYS A 80 21.95 -51.14 -13.22
C LYS A 80 22.71 -52.21 -12.42
N PRO A 81 23.32 -53.20 -13.10
CA PRO A 81 24.17 -54.19 -12.43
C PRO A 81 25.33 -53.50 -11.71
N ARG A 82 25.64 -53.92 -10.48
CA ARG A 82 26.63 -53.28 -9.62
C ARG A 82 27.84 -54.16 -9.41
N GLU A 83 29.02 -53.56 -9.49
CA GLU A 83 30.31 -54.23 -9.24
C GLU A 83 30.55 -54.51 -7.75
N ALA A 84 30.03 -53.65 -6.86
CA ALA A 84 30.12 -53.81 -5.41
C ALA A 84 28.78 -53.53 -4.71
N PRO A 85 28.43 -54.31 -3.66
CA PRO A 85 27.26 -54.03 -2.84
C PRO A 85 27.46 -52.80 -1.95
N ASP A 86 26.36 -52.24 -1.45
CA ASP A 86 26.38 -51.17 -0.44
C ASP A 86 26.94 -51.69 0.90
N HIS A 87 27.74 -50.87 1.59
CA HIS A 87 28.11 -51.08 2.98
C HIS A 87 26.87 -51.14 3.89
N MET A 88 26.91 -51.90 4.98
CA MET A 88 25.74 -52.11 5.86
C MET A 88 25.15 -50.80 6.43
N ASP A 89 26.00 -49.80 6.67
CA ASP A 89 25.58 -48.49 7.20
C ASP A 89 25.00 -47.54 6.14
N ALA A 90 25.20 -47.83 4.85
CA ALA A 90 24.73 -47.00 3.75
C ALA A 90 23.20 -46.88 3.75
N ALA A 91 22.49 -47.94 4.17
CA ALA A 91 21.03 -47.96 4.22
C ALA A 91 20.46 -46.85 5.11
N LYS A 92 21.11 -46.55 6.24
CA LYS A 92 20.71 -45.49 7.16
C LYS A 92 20.83 -44.11 6.49
N GLN A 93 21.96 -43.85 5.83
CA GLN A 93 22.19 -42.55 5.17
C GLN A 93 21.32 -42.36 3.95
N LYS A 94 21.11 -43.41 3.13
CA LYS A 94 20.17 -43.36 1.99
C LYS A 94 18.74 -43.09 2.45
N LYS A 95 18.31 -43.65 3.60
CA LYS A 95 17.00 -43.35 4.18
C LYS A 95 16.87 -41.87 4.58
N LYS A 96 17.87 -41.31 5.28
CA LYS A 96 17.91 -39.88 5.62
C LYS A 96 17.94 -38.98 4.38
N ALA A 97 18.72 -39.32 3.37
CA ALA A 97 18.82 -38.54 2.14
C ALA A 97 17.50 -38.44 1.39
N ARG A 98 16.69 -39.52 1.33
CA ARG A 98 15.35 -39.48 0.74
C ARG A 98 14.44 -38.45 1.41
N THR A 99 14.42 -38.43 2.75
CA THR A 99 13.61 -37.45 3.50
C THR A 99 14.10 -36.02 3.30
N LEU A 100 15.41 -35.81 3.19
CA LEU A 100 15.99 -34.48 2.97
C LEU A 100 15.77 -33.97 1.55
N ILE A 101 15.75 -34.87 0.55
CA ILE A 101 15.54 -34.51 -0.86
C ILE A 101 14.17 -33.85 -1.07
N GLU A 102 13.09 -34.44 -0.56
CA GLU A 102 11.74 -33.88 -0.72
C GLU A 102 11.65 -32.48 -0.10
N ALA A 103 12.20 -32.32 1.10
CA ALA A 103 12.25 -31.01 1.77
C ALA A 103 13.12 -30.01 1.01
N LEU A 104 14.28 -30.42 0.51
CA LEU A 104 15.19 -29.56 -0.24
C LEU A 104 14.56 -29.09 -1.56
N GLN A 105 13.84 -29.96 -2.26
CA GLN A 105 13.14 -29.60 -3.51
C GLN A 105 12.17 -28.44 -3.32
N GLY A 106 11.29 -28.52 -2.31
CA GLY A 106 10.34 -27.45 -2.00
C GLY A 106 11.04 -26.14 -1.65
N ASN A 107 12.09 -26.22 -0.84
CA ASN A 107 12.87 -25.06 -0.41
C ASN A 107 13.67 -24.39 -1.55
N ILE A 108 14.17 -25.15 -2.53
CA ILE A 108 14.81 -24.60 -3.73
C ILE A 108 13.79 -23.81 -4.57
N ILE A 109 12.57 -24.31 -4.69
CA ILE A 109 11.49 -23.61 -5.41
C ILE A 109 11.19 -22.29 -4.70
N GLU A 110 11.01 -22.30 -3.38
CA GLU A 110 10.76 -21.08 -2.60
C GLU A 110 11.91 -20.08 -2.71
N PHE A 111 13.16 -20.56 -2.68
CA PHE A 111 14.34 -19.73 -2.92
C PHE A 111 14.29 -19.05 -4.29
N ALA A 112 14.02 -19.80 -5.36
CA ALA A 112 13.98 -19.29 -6.73
C ALA A 112 12.89 -18.22 -6.89
N LEU A 113 11.71 -18.46 -6.33
CA LEU A 113 10.60 -17.51 -6.35
C LEU A 113 10.94 -16.25 -5.54
N CYS A 114 11.50 -16.40 -4.34
CA CYS A 114 11.94 -15.28 -3.51
C CYS A 114 12.98 -14.42 -4.24
N TYR A 115 13.99 -15.05 -4.86
CA TYR A 115 15.02 -14.38 -5.64
C TYR A 115 14.42 -13.60 -6.82
N MET A 116 13.46 -14.19 -7.53
CA MET A 116 12.73 -13.53 -8.61
C MET A 116 11.99 -12.29 -8.13
N HIS A 117 11.22 -12.40 -7.05
CA HIS A 117 10.46 -11.28 -6.48
C HIS A 117 11.38 -10.13 -6.07
N ILE A 118 12.46 -10.41 -5.34
CA ILE A 118 13.40 -9.37 -4.89
C ILE A 118 14.02 -8.64 -6.08
N ASN A 119 14.43 -9.36 -7.13
CA ASN A 119 15.00 -8.73 -8.32
C ASN A 119 13.98 -7.85 -9.02
N ARG A 120 12.76 -8.35 -9.23
CA ARG A 120 11.66 -7.57 -9.82
C ARG A 120 11.38 -6.31 -9.02
N PHE A 121 11.17 -6.46 -7.71
CA PHE A 121 10.89 -5.34 -6.81
C PHE A 121 12.01 -4.30 -6.84
N SER A 122 13.27 -4.73 -6.88
CA SER A 122 14.41 -3.82 -6.99
C SER A 122 14.40 -3.04 -8.30
N THR A 123 14.09 -3.69 -9.44
CA THR A 123 13.97 -3.02 -10.75
C THR A 123 12.85 -2.01 -10.75
N LEU A 124 11.65 -2.39 -10.28
CA LEU A 124 10.50 -1.49 -10.21
C LEU A 124 10.79 -0.24 -9.38
N LEU A 125 11.44 -0.40 -8.22
CA LEU A 125 11.79 0.74 -7.37
C LEU A 125 12.85 1.64 -8.03
N ARG A 126 13.83 1.08 -8.75
CA ARG A 126 14.84 1.87 -9.48
C ARG A 126 14.20 2.71 -10.58
N ASP A 127 13.33 2.10 -11.36
CA ASP A 127 12.65 2.78 -12.47
C ASP A 127 11.77 3.91 -11.94
N GLU A 128 11.05 3.68 -10.83
CA GLU A 128 10.27 4.74 -10.20
C GLU A 128 11.14 5.86 -9.65
N ILE A 129 12.24 5.54 -8.95
CA ILE A 129 13.18 6.55 -8.48
C ILE A 129 13.59 7.43 -9.65
N ARG A 130 14.08 6.81 -10.73
CA ARG A 130 14.50 7.51 -11.95
C ARG A 130 13.40 8.40 -12.53
N ASN A 131 12.16 7.91 -12.59
CA ASN A 131 11.02 8.71 -13.05
C ASN A 131 10.75 9.91 -12.13
N ALA A 132 10.83 9.72 -10.81
CA ALA A 132 10.67 10.79 -9.83
C ALA A 132 11.79 11.84 -9.93
N GLU A 133 13.05 11.44 -10.19
CA GLU A 133 14.16 12.36 -10.41
C GLU A 133 13.93 13.24 -11.65
N VAL A 134 13.42 12.64 -12.73
CA VAL A 134 13.10 13.33 -13.98
C VAL A 134 11.94 14.30 -13.78
N GLN A 135 10.86 13.87 -13.11
CA GLN A 135 9.70 14.73 -12.80
C GLN A 135 10.07 15.91 -11.90
N ALA A 136 10.99 15.70 -10.94
CA ALA A 136 11.52 16.76 -10.09
C ALA A 136 12.50 17.71 -10.80
N GLY A 137 12.68 17.59 -12.13
CA GLY A 137 13.57 18.44 -12.92
C GLY A 137 15.03 18.40 -12.49
N GLY A 138 15.47 17.30 -11.87
CA GLY A 138 16.82 17.18 -11.30
C GLY A 138 17.07 18.01 -10.03
N THR A 139 16.04 18.67 -9.49
CA THR A 139 16.10 19.42 -8.22
C THR A 139 15.65 18.60 -7.02
N LEU A 140 15.92 17.30 -7.02
CA LEU A 140 15.88 16.55 -5.77
C LEU A 140 16.83 17.22 -4.79
N ALA A 141 16.33 17.51 -3.59
CA ALA A 141 17.11 18.18 -2.57
C ALA A 141 18.32 17.31 -2.24
N THR A 142 19.47 17.63 -2.83
CA THR A 142 20.69 16.82 -2.96
C THR A 142 21.41 16.54 -1.63
N ASN A 143 20.76 16.78 -0.49
CA ASN A 143 21.30 16.62 0.86
C ASN A 143 20.26 16.12 1.89
N VAL A 144 19.09 15.63 1.45
CA VAL A 144 18.06 15.12 2.37
C VAL A 144 18.26 13.62 2.58
N LYS A 145 18.71 13.24 3.77
CA LYS A 145 18.84 11.83 4.16
C LYS A 145 17.56 11.31 4.77
N TRP A 146 17.21 10.07 4.44
CA TRP A 146 16.16 9.34 5.13
C TRP A 146 16.53 9.10 6.61
N THR A 147 15.56 9.26 7.50
CA THR A 147 15.68 8.95 8.94
C THR A 147 14.39 8.29 9.42
N SER A 148 14.43 7.55 10.53
CA SER A 148 13.23 6.95 11.13
C SER A 148 12.17 8.00 11.46
N ASP A 149 12.59 9.16 11.96
CA ASP A 149 11.72 10.27 12.33
C ASP A 149 11.03 10.87 11.10
N ALA A 150 11.75 10.97 9.97
CA ALA A 150 11.14 11.37 8.70
C ALA A 150 10.05 10.39 8.25
N GLY A 151 10.21 9.09 8.52
CA GLY A 151 9.18 8.07 8.28
C GLY A 151 7.91 8.27 9.08
N VAL A 152 8.04 8.51 10.38
CA VAL A 152 6.89 8.79 11.25
C VAL A 152 6.18 10.07 10.81
N LEU A 153 6.95 11.11 10.47
CA LEU A 153 6.40 12.38 9.98
C LEU A 153 5.69 12.23 8.63
N MET A 154 6.24 11.46 7.68
CA MET A 154 5.55 11.18 6.41
C MET A 154 4.21 10.50 6.63
N ALA A 155 4.15 9.47 7.48
CA ALA A 155 2.91 8.76 7.78
C ALA A 155 1.87 9.68 8.44
N ARG A 156 2.30 10.51 9.40
CA ARG A 156 1.44 11.51 10.05
C ARG A 156 0.90 12.54 9.04
N HIS A 157 1.78 13.07 8.19
CA HIS A 157 1.40 14.05 7.18
C HIS A 157 0.45 13.48 6.12
N LYS A 158 0.60 12.20 5.73
CA LYS A 158 -0.38 11.51 4.86
C LYS A 158 -1.76 11.40 5.49
N LYS A 159 -1.82 11.06 6.80
CA LYS A 159 -3.08 11.03 7.53
C LYS A 159 -3.73 12.42 7.61
N GLN A 160 -2.94 13.42 8.02
CA GLN A 160 -3.39 14.81 8.11
C GLN A 160 -3.86 15.36 6.75
N ARG A 161 -3.19 14.99 5.64
CA ARG A 161 -3.61 15.37 4.27
C ARG A 161 -5.03 14.91 3.98
N ARG A 162 -5.33 13.62 4.21
CA ARG A 162 -6.65 13.05 3.97
C ARG A 162 -7.73 13.76 4.78
N GLU A 163 -7.47 13.98 6.07
CA GLU A 163 -8.40 14.70 6.96
C GLU A 163 -8.65 16.14 6.49
N LEU A 164 -7.62 16.84 6.02
CA LEU A 164 -7.74 18.21 5.49
C LEU A 164 -8.48 18.26 4.14
N LEU A 165 -8.27 17.29 3.26
CA LEU A 165 -9.00 17.18 1.98
C LEU A 165 -10.49 16.91 2.22
N ASP A 166 -10.81 15.98 3.13
CA ASP A 166 -12.20 15.70 3.51
C ASP A 166 -12.86 16.92 4.17
N ALA A 167 -12.11 17.67 4.99
CA ALA A 167 -12.59 18.92 5.54
C ALA A 167 -12.83 19.98 4.46
N ALA A 168 -11.92 20.13 3.50
CA ALA A 168 -12.04 21.09 2.40
C ALA A 168 -13.26 20.79 1.50
N ARG A 169 -13.49 19.52 1.15
CA ARG A 169 -14.68 19.07 0.40
C ARG A 169 -15.97 19.40 1.14
N ARG A 170 -16.05 19.04 2.42
CA ARG A 170 -17.21 19.38 3.26
C ARG A 170 -17.49 20.88 3.32
N MET A 171 -16.45 21.71 3.43
CA MET A 171 -16.60 23.17 3.45
C MET A 171 -17.14 23.71 2.12
N ALA A 172 -16.69 23.16 0.99
CA ALA A 172 -17.19 23.51 -0.33
C ALA A 172 -18.68 23.16 -0.48
N ASP A 173 -19.08 21.95 -0.08
CA ASP A 173 -20.47 21.48 -0.16
C ASP A 173 -21.43 22.32 0.70
N MET A 174 -20.95 22.82 1.84
CA MET A 174 -21.78 23.60 2.78
C MET A 174 -21.90 25.09 2.41
N ARG A 175 -21.21 25.57 1.36
CA ARG A 175 -21.18 26.99 1.00
C ARG A 175 -22.56 27.53 0.63
N GLU A 176 -23.34 26.76 -0.13
CA GLU A 176 -24.71 27.17 -0.51
C GLU A 176 -25.64 27.25 0.71
N VAL A 177 -25.52 26.30 1.63
CA VAL A 177 -26.29 26.30 2.89
C VAL A 177 -25.92 27.53 3.72
N LEU A 178 -24.63 27.86 3.82
CA LEU A 178 -24.16 29.03 4.55
C LEU A 178 -24.60 30.34 3.92
N ASN A 179 -24.64 30.44 2.59
CA ASN A 179 -25.18 31.61 1.89
C ASN A 179 -26.66 31.83 2.24
N ALA A 180 -27.45 30.77 2.26
CA ALA A 180 -28.87 30.84 2.62
C ALA A 180 -29.06 31.24 4.10
N VAL A 181 -28.29 30.63 5.01
CA VAL A 181 -28.32 30.96 6.43
C VAL A 181 -27.88 32.40 6.69
N ASP A 182 -26.82 32.89 6.04
CA ASP A 182 -26.33 34.26 6.22
C ASP A 182 -27.35 35.30 5.72
N ASN A 183 -28.05 35.01 4.61
CA ASN A 183 -29.13 35.86 4.11
C ASN A 183 -30.31 35.95 5.10
N ASP A 184 -30.71 34.82 5.69
CA ASP A 184 -31.75 34.80 6.71
C ASP A 184 -31.31 35.55 7.99
N LEU A 185 -30.08 35.34 8.45
CA LEU A 185 -29.53 36.04 9.60
C LEU A 185 -29.36 37.55 9.35
N MET A 186 -29.02 37.96 8.12
CA MET A 186 -29.00 39.37 7.71
C MET A 186 -30.41 39.98 7.71
N THR A 187 -31.43 39.22 7.33
CA THR A 187 -32.84 39.63 7.41
C THR A 187 -33.24 39.88 8.87
N VAL A 188 -32.89 38.95 9.78
CA VAL A 188 -33.10 39.12 11.23
C VAL A 188 -32.37 40.36 11.75
N LYS A 189 -31.09 40.54 11.37
CA LYS A 189 -30.27 41.68 11.77
C LYS A 189 -30.84 43.03 11.31
N ARG A 190 -31.49 43.08 10.13
CA ARG A 190 -32.14 44.30 9.61
C ARG A 190 -33.49 44.59 10.27
N ALA A 191 -34.26 43.55 10.58
CA ALA A 191 -35.59 43.70 11.21
C ALA A 191 -35.51 44.13 12.68
N LEU A 192 -34.52 43.63 13.43
CA LEU A 192 -34.39 43.89 14.87
C LEU A 192 -34.30 45.39 15.25
N PRO A 193 -33.45 46.23 14.61
CA PRO A 193 -33.41 47.67 14.88
C PRO A 193 -34.72 48.39 14.57
N ILE A 194 -35.46 47.96 13.54
CA ILE A 194 -36.74 48.56 13.15
C ILE A 194 -37.81 48.28 14.23
N LEU A 195 -37.75 47.10 14.85
CA LEU A 195 -38.73 46.67 15.86
C LEU A 195 -38.42 47.18 17.27
N PHE A 196 -37.14 47.26 17.66
CA PHE A 196 -36.73 47.49 19.05
C PHE A 196 -35.75 48.66 19.25
N GLY A 197 -35.29 49.31 18.18
CA GLY A 197 -34.22 50.31 18.22
C GLY A 197 -32.82 49.69 18.28
N ALA A 198 -31.80 50.51 18.06
CA ALA A 198 -30.40 50.07 17.97
C ALA A 198 -29.86 49.46 19.27
N ASP A 199 -30.29 49.96 20.44
CA ASP A 199 -29.73 49.54 21.73
C ASP A 199 -30.16 48.13 22.15
N LYS A 200 -31.36 47.71 21.74
CA LYS A 200 -31.95 46.41 22.11
C LYS A 200 -31.80 45.34 21.03
N SER A 201 -31.48 45.71 19.80
CA SER A 201 -31.38 44.78 18.67
C SER A 201 -30.18 43.82 18.80
N GLU A 202 -29.02 44.34 19.19
CA GLU A 202 -27.77 43.59 19.24
C GLU A 202 -27.78 42.45 20.29
N PRO A 203 -28.27 42.63 21.53
CA PRO A 203 -28.42 41.52 22.48
C PRO A 203 -29.32 40.38 21.97
N TYR A 204 -30.42 40.71 21.29
CA TYR A 204 -31.33 39.71 20.74
C TYR A 204 -30.69 38.91 19.60
N LEU A 205 -29.99 39.60 18.69
CA LEU A 205 -29.26 38.95 17.61
C LEU A 205 -28.17 38.01 18.17
N ARG A 206 -27.40 38.46 19.15
CA ARG A 206 -26.37 37.63 19.80
C ARG A 206 -26.95 36.38 20.45
N LYS A 207 -28.13 36.48 21.07
CA LYS A 207 -28.78 35.34 21.73
C LYS A 207 -29.11 34.23 20.72
N ILE A 208 -29.63 34.59 19.55
CA ILE A 208 -29.91 33.64 18.46
C ILE A 208 -28.60 33.06 17.92
N ILE A 209 -27.65 33.91 17.54
CA ILE A 209 -26.36 33.49 16.95
C ILE A 209 -25.58 32.57 17.89
N ALA A 210 -25.53 32.89 19.19
CA ALA A 210 -24.81 32.09 20.18
C ALA A 210 -25.39 30.68 20.31
N ALA A 211 -26.73 30.55 20.39
CA ALA A 211 -27.40 29.26 20.47
C ALA A 211 -27.24 28.44 19.18
N LEU A 212 -27.28 29.09 18.01
CA LEU A 212 -26.99 28.43 16.73
C LEU A 212 -25.55 27.93 16.67
N ARG A 213 -24.57 28.74 17.11
CA ARG A 213 -23.14 28.38 17.10
C ARG A 213 -22.83 27.15 17.96
N THR A 214 -23.56 26.96 19.06
CA THR A 214 -23.37 25.82 19.98
C THR A 214 -24.26 24.62 19.65
N GLY A 215 -25.09 24.71 18.60
CA GLY A 215 -26.04 23.64 18.23
C GLY A 215 -27.21 23.50 19.20
N GLU A 216 -27.45 24.48 20.07
CA GLU A 216 -28.54 24.48 21.05
C GLU A 216 -29.85 24.97 20.38
N PHE A 217 -30.35 24.23 19.39
CA PHE A 217 -31.48 24.64 18.54
C PHE A 217 -32.77 24.95 19.32
N ALA A 218 -33.03 24.23 20.41
CA ALA A 218 -34.18 24.51 21.28
C ALA A 218 -34.07 25.89 21.95
N ARG A 219 -32.85 26.29 22.37
CA ARG A 219 -32.62 27.62 22.94
C ARG A 219 -32.71 28.71 21.87
N ALA A 220 -32.25 28.44 20.64
CA ALA A 220 -32.41 29.36 19.52
C ALA A 220 -33.90 29.62 19.22
N ARG A 221 -34.73 28.56 19.15
CA ARG A 221 -36.18 28.68 18.95
C ARG A 221 -36.85 29.45 20.10
N ALA A 222 -36.48 29.15 21.35
CA ALA A 222 -37.01 29.86 22.52
C ALA A 222 -36.67 31.37 22.49
N ALA A 223 -35.46 31.72 22.05
CA ALA A 223 -35.05 33.12 21.89
C ALA A 223 -35.90 33.84 20.83
N VAL A 224 -36.20 33.20 19.70
CA VAL A 224 -37.08 33.78 18.66
C VAL A 224 -38.49 34.04 19.20
N VAL A 225 -39.06 33.07 19.92
CA VAL A 225 -40.39 33.22 20.56
C VAL A 225 -40.39 34.38 21.55
N GLU A 226 -39.37 34.47 22.42
CA GLU A 226 -39.24 35.55 23.40
C GLU A 226 -39.16 36.93 22.73
N ILE A 227 -38.41 37.05 21.63
CA ILE A 227 -38.30 38.29 20.86
C ILE A 227 -39.67 38.67 20.28
N CYS A 228 -40.37 37.73 19.64
CA CYS A 228 -41.69 37.98 19.06
C CYS A 228 -42.74 38.37 20.13
N ASP A 229 -42.72 37.70 21.28
CA ASP A 229 -43.65 37.98 22.38
C ASP A 229 -43.34 39.31 23.08
N ALA A 230 -42.07 39.67 23.21
CA ALA A 230 -41.67 40.96 23.73
C ALA A 230 -42.23 42.10 22.86
N LYS A 231 -42.19 41.98 21.53
CA LYS A 231 -42.77 43.03 20.66
C LYS A 231 -44.29 43.11 20.77
N LYS A 232 -44.99 41.96 20.82
CA LYS A 232 -46.47 41.92 20.99
C LYS A 232 -46.92 42.66 22.25
N LYS A 233 -46.15 42.60 23.34
CA LYS A 233 -46.46 43.29 24.61
C LYS A 233 -46.34 44.82 24.55
N PHE A 234 -45.55 45.36 23.62
CA PHE A 234 -45.31 46.81 23.50
C PHE A 234 -46.00 47.45 22.28
N GLY A 235 -46.81 46.70 21.53
CA GLY A 235 -47.52 47.16 20.33
C GLY A 235 -46.69 47.04 19.04
N THR A 236 -47.32 46.51 17.99
CA THR A 236 -46.88 46.68 16.59
C THR A 236 -47.72 47.81 16.00
N ASP A 237 -47.25 49.04 16.17
CA ASP A 237 -48.07 50.24 15.95
C ASP A 237 -48.26 50.59 14.46
N SER A 238 -47.67 49.83 13.54
CA SER A 238 -47.84 50.03 12.10
C SER A 238 -47.82 48.71 11.31
N LYS A 239 -48.52 48.69 10.17
CA LYS A 239 -48.56 47.56 9.22
C LYS A 239 -47.13 47.09 8.84
N GLY A 240 -46.21 48.04 8.68
CA GLY A 240 -44.80 47.75 8.41
C GLY A 240 -44.09 47.02 9.55
N GLN A 241 -44.40 47.30 10.83
CA GLN A 241 -43.80 46.56 11.96
C GLN A 241 -44.34 45.13 12.07
N ALA A 242 -45.62 44.89 11.75
CA ALA A 242 -46.17 43.54 11.71
C ALA A 242 -45.53 42.69 10.59
N GLU A 243 -45.32 43.28 9.41
CA GLU A 243 -44.62 42.63 8.29
C GLU A 243 -43.15 42.32 8.65
N GLN A 244 -42.45 43.24 9.32
CA GLN A 244 -41.07 43.02 9.78
C GLN A 244 -40.96 41.95 10.87
N GLN A 245 -41.95 41.87 11.77
CA GLN A 245 -42.00 40.82 12.77
C GLN A 245 -42.22 39.44 12.15
N ALA A 246 -43.15 39.32 11.19
CA ALA A 246 -43.38 38.07 10.46
C ALA A 246 -42.14 37.64 9.65
N ALA A 247 -41.47 38.59 8.99
CA ALA A 247 -40.23 38.32 8.26
C ALA A 247 -39.10 37.85 9.18
N LEU A 248 -38.93 38.47 10.36
CA LEU A 248 -37.96 38.04 11.37
C LEU A 248 -38.22 36.62 11.83
N GLU A 249 -39.47 36.31 12.19
CA GLU A 249 -39.85 34.98 12.68
C GLU A 249 -39.64 33.91 11.62
N ALA A 250 -40.04 34.18 10.37
CA ALA A 250 -39.84 33.27 9.25
C ALA A 250 -38.34 33.03 8.96
N ALA A 251 -37.55 34.10 8.83
CA ALA A 251 -36.12 34.00 8.54
C ALA A 251 -35.35 33.30 9.67
N ALA A 252 -35.62 33.64 10.94
CA ALA A 252 -34.94 33.02 12.06
C ALA A 252 -35.26 31.52 12.17
N ASN A 253 -36.52 31.13 11.98
CA ASN A 253 -36.91 29.71 11.99
C ASN A 253 -36.34 28.94 10.80
N ASN A 254 -36.27 29.55 9.62
CA ASN A 254 -35.66 28.94 8.43
C ASN A 254 -34.14 28.73 8.63
N ALA A 255 -33.43 29.73 9.13
CA ALA A 255 -32.03 29.63 9.48
C ALA A 255 -31.79 28.50 10.51
N ILE A 256 -32.60 28.43 11.58
CA ILE A 256 -32.50 27.35 12.58
C ILE A 256 -32.70 25.98 11.93
N ALA A 257 -33.73 25.81 11.10
CA ALA A 257 -34.02 24.55 10.45
C ALA A 257 -32.90 24.12 9.48
N MET A 258 -32.33 25.06 8.72
CA MET A 258 -31.23 24.79 7.81
C MET A 258 -29.95 24.39 8.55
N VAL A 259 -29.59 25.09 9.63
CA VAL A 259 -28.41 24.75 10.44
C VAL A 259 -28.61 23.41 11.17
N GLU A 260 -29.80 23.15 11.71
CA GLU A 260 -30.12 21.89 12.39
C GLU A 260 -30.04 20.69 11.43
N LYS A 261 -30.56 20.83 10.21
CA LYS A 261 -30.52 19.80 9.17
C LYS A 261 -29.10 19.47 8.72
N HIS A 262 -28.20 20.46 8.65
CA HIS A 262 -26.85 20.31 8.11
C HIS A 262 -25.73 20.41 9.17
N LYS A 263 -26.08 20.22 10.45
CA LYS A 263 -25.17 20.44 11.59
C LYS A 263 -23.81 19.73 11.46
N ASP A 264 -23.80 18.50 10.94
CA ASP A 264 -22.59 17.67 10.86
C ASP A 264 -21.63 18.19 9.78
N GLY A 265 -22.16 18.79 8.71
CA GLY A 265 -21.37 19.44 7.67
C GLY A 265 -20.86 20.82 8.09
N LEU A 266 -21.64 21.54 8.91
CA LEU A 266 -21.32 22.89 9.38
C LEU A 266 -20.36 22.92 10.59
N ALA A 267 -20.02 21.76 11.17
CA ALA A 267 -19.17 21.69 12.34
C ALA A 267 -17.72 22.09 12.04
N SER A 268 -17.21 23.07 12.81
CA SER A 268 -15.80 23.45 12.78
C SER A 268 -14.91 22.34 13.36
N PRO A 269 -13.77 22.01 12.73
CA PRO A 269 -12.85 20.98 13.22
C PRO A 269 -12.20 21.31 14.57
N GLU A 270 -12.02 22.60 14.91
CA GLU A 270 -11.14 23.02 16.00
C GLU A 270 -11.88 23.35 17.31
N GLU A 271 -13.16 23.71 17.27
CA GLU A 271 -13.87 24.26 18.45
C GLU A 271 -15.25 23.65 18.73
N GLY A 272 -15.73 22.69 17.93
CA GLY A 272 -17.08 22.13 18.08
C GLY A 272 -18.21 23.14 17.85
N LYS A 273 -17.90 24.34 17.34
CA LYS A 273 -18.85 25.38 16.96
C LYS A 273 -19.29 25.20 15.51
N LEU A 274 -20.52 25.59 15.21
CA LEU A 274 -21.03 25.58 13.84
C LEU A 274 -20.64 26.87 13.10
N PHE A 275 -20.21 26.72 11.85
CA PHE A 275 -20.10 27.84 10.92
C PHE A 275 -21.50 28.38 10.63
N LEU A 276 -21.63 29.71 10.66
CA LEU A 276 -22.90 30.38 10.35
C LEU A 276 -22.79 31.32 9.16
N ARG A 277 -21.56 31.61 8.70
CA ARG A 277 -21.31 32.52 7.58
C ARG A 277 -20.32 31.92 6.56
N PRO A 278 -20.50 32.19 5.26
CA PRO A 278 -19.58 31.76 4.22
C PRO A 278 -18.13 32.21 4.45
N ILE A 279 -17.95 33.44 4.96
CA ILE A 279 -16.61 33.99 5.21
C ILE A 279 -15.84 33.19 6.28
N GLU A 280 -16.53 32.55 7.22
CA GLU A 280 -15.90 31.73 8.26
C GLU A 280 -15.35 30.42 7.66
N THR A 281 -16.10 29.81 6.73
CA THR A 281 -15.62 28.67 5.94
C THR A 281 -14.52 29.05 4.98
N ASP A 282 -14.57 30.23 4.35
CA ASP A 282 -13.53 30.68 3.42
C ASP A 282 -12.18 30.86 4.15
N ILE A 283 -12.19 31.41 5.38
CA ILE A 283 -10.98 31.53 6.22
C ILE A 283 -10.43 30.15 6.60
N ALA A 284 -11.30 29.24 7.06
CA ALA A 284 -10.90 27.89 7.44
C ALA A 284 -10.36 27.09 6.23
N TYR A 285 -11.02 27.20 5.08
CA TYR A 285 -10.60 26.61 3.82
C TYR A 285 -9.22 27.11 3.41
N ASN A 286 -9.00 28.43 3.42
CA ASN A 286 -7.70 29.01 3.06
C ASN A 286 -6.57 28.56 4.00
N ASN A 287 -6.85 28.39 5.29
CA ASN A 287 -5.89 27.81 6.24
C ASN A 287 -5.59 26.34 5.91
N ASN A 288 -6.62 25.53 5.60
CA ASN A 288 -6.45 24.15 5.18
C ASN A 288 -5.62 24.04 3.89
N VAL A 289 -5.85 24.91 2.91
CA VAL A 289 -5.07 24.95 1.65
C VAL A 289 -3.60 25.28 1.93
N ARG A 290 -3.31 26.24 2.82
CA ARG A 290 -1.91 26.56 3.20
C ARG A 290 -1.22 25.37 3.87
N GLU A 291 -1.91 24.70 4.78
CA GLU A 291 -1.35 23.52 5.47
C GLU A 291 -1.19 22.33 4.52
N LEU A 292 -2.15 22.11 3.60
CA LEU A 292 -2.05 21.11 2.54
C LEU A 292 -0.82 21.35 1.66
N ARG A 293 -0.56 22.60 1.23
CA ARG A 293 0.64 22.96 0.47
C ARG A 293 1.92 22.63 1.24
N ARG A 294 1.96 22.94 2.54
CA ARG A 294 3.11 22.63 3.41
C ARG A 294 3.34 21.12 3.51
N ILE A 295 2.27 20.35 3.73
CA ILE A 295 2.31 18.89 3.80
C ILE A 295 2.80 18.30 2.47
N ARG A 296 2.27 18.77 1.33
CA ARG A 296 2.70 18.31 0.00
C ARG A 296 4.18 18.58 -0.25
N ALA A 297 4.65 19.80 0.03
CA ALA A 297 6.06 20.14 -0.11
C ALA A 297 6.97 19.24 0.75
N PHE A 298 6.53 18.89 1.97
CA PHE A 298 7.25 17.93 2.80
C PHE A 298 7.27 16.53 2.17
N LEU A 299 6.11 16.01 1.74
CA LEU A 299 6.02 14.68 1.14
C LEU A 299 6.85 14.57 -0.13
N ALA A 300 6.79 15.56 -1.03
CA ALA A 300 7.60 15.60 -2.25
C ALA A 300 9.10 15.62 -1.93
N LYS A 301 9.53 16.41 -0.94
CA LYS A 301 10.93 16.50 -0.51
C LYS A 301 11.50 15.18 0.00
N TYR A 302 10.69 14.38 0.71
CA TYR A 302 11.13 13.12 1.32
C TYR A 302 10.77 11.87 0.49
N HIS A 303 10.07 12.02 -0.63
CA HIS A 303 9.65 10.90 -1.45
C HIS A 303 10.85 10.12 -2.04
N ALA A 304 11.77 10.77 -2.76
CA ALA A 304 12.92 10.06 -3.32
C ALA A 304 13.88 9.47 -2.26
N PRO A 305 14.25 10.19 -1.17
CA PRO A 305 15.05 9.60 -0.09
C PRO A 305 14.39 8.36 0.56
N TYR A 306 13.05 8.37 0.69
CA TYR A 306 12.32 7.20 1.16
C TYR A 306 12.44 6.02 0.18
N MET A 307 12.31 6.31 -1.11
CA MET A 307 12.43 5.32 -2.18
C MET A 307 13.81 4.66 -2.21
N GLU A 308 14.87 5.45 -2.10
CA GLU A 308 16.24 4.95 -2.00
C GLU A 308 16.43 4.06 -0.77
N TYR A 309 15.87 4.44 0.38
CA TYR A 309 15.90 3.61 1.58
C TYR A 309 15.20 2.26 1.38
N LYS A 310 14.06 2.23 0.70
CA LYS A 310 13.35 0.99 0.38
C LYS A 310 14.11 0.12 -0.61
N LEU A 311 14.73 0.72 -1.62
CA LEU A 311 15.61 0.00 -2.55
C LEU A 311 16.82 -0.60 -1.81
N SER A 312 17.44 0.15 -0.89
CA SER A 312 18.53 -0.35 -0.05
C SER A 312 18.08 -1.51 0.85
N THR A 313 16.85 -1.46 1.38
CA THR A 313 16.25 -2.56 2.14
C THR A 313 16.13 -3.83 1.28
N LEU A 314 15.68 -3.71 0.03
CA LEU A 314 15.61 -4.85 -0.90
C LEU A 314 16.99 -5.43 -1.21
N TYR A 315 18.03 -4.61 -1.36
CA TYR A 315 19.40 -5.11 -1.53
C TYR A 315 19.89 -5.88 -0.31
N HIS A 316 19.60 -5.39 0.89
CA HIS A 316 19.97 -6.10 2.10
C HIS A 316 19.20 -7.44 2.24
N LEU A 317 17.93 -7.48 1.85
CA LEU A 317 17.17 -8.73 1.77
C LEU A 317 17.74 -9.70 0.73
N LYS A 318 18.20 -9.18 -0.42
CA LYS A 318 18.92 -9.99 -1.42
C LYS A 318 20.21 -10.58 -0.84
N GLU A 319 21.02 -9.78 -0.15
CA GLU A 319 22.24 -10.25 0.52
C GLU A 319 21.94 -11.35 1.54
N LYS A 320 20.90 -11.18 2.37
CA LYS A 320 20.45 -12.21 3.30
C LYS A 320 20.02 -13.49 2.59
N LEU A 321 19.31 -13.38 1.47
CA LEU A 321 18.95 -14.54 0.66
C LEU A 321 20.21 -15.24 0.11
N MET A 322 21.21 -14.49 -0.35
CA MET A 322 22.47 -15.04 -0.85
C MET A 322 23.33 -15.72 0.23
N VAL A 323 23.11 -15.44 1.52
CA VAL A 323 23.72 -16.19 2.63
C VAL A 323 23.20 -17.63 2.71
N VAL A 324 21.94 -17.86 2.32
CA VAL A 324 21.38 -19.22 2.17
C VAL A 324 22.09 -19.97 1.04
N GLY A 325 22.39 -19.27 -0.06
CA GLY A 325 23.19 -19.79 -1.16
C GLY A 325 22.87 -19.11 -2.49
N SER A 326 23.37 -19.70 -3.58
CA SER A 326 22.92 -19.43 -4.94
C SER A 326 22.12 -20.62 -5.48
N LEU A 327 21.26 -20.38 -6.49
CA LEU A 327 20.52 -21.45 -7.15
C LEU A 327 21.45 -22.58 -7.60
N ASP A 328 22.59 -22.25 -8.21
CA ASP A 328 23.63 -23.22 -8.59
C ASP A 328 24.13 -24.05 -7.41
N SER A 329 24.48 -23.40 -6.30
CA SER A 329 25.01 -24.10 -5.13
C SER A 329 23.97 -25.05 -4.50
N LEU A 330 22.69 -24.67 -4.55
CA LEU A 330 21.59 -25.49 -4.06
C LEU A 330 21.33 -26.68 -4.99
N MET A 331 21.39 -26.48 -6.32
CA MET A 331 21.28 -27.56 -7.30
C MET A 331 22.45 -28.54 -7.20
N VAL A 332 23.67 -28.05 -6.95
CA VAL A 332 24.82 -28.91 -6.68
C VAL A 332 24.60 -29.76 -5.42
N LEU A 333 24.08 -29.17 -4.35
CA LEU A 333 23.75 -29.92 -3.12
C LEU A 333 22.67 -30.97 -3.38
N TYR A 334 21.61 -30.61 -4.11
CA TYR A 334 20.56 -31.51 -4.54
C TYR A 334 21.11 -32.69 -5.36
N ARG A 335 21.97 -32.42 -6.35
CA ARG A 335 22.61 -33.45 -7.17
C ARG A 335 23.51 -34.37 -6.35
N ARG A 336 24.27 -33.83 -5.38
CA ARG A 336 25.10 -34.65 -4.48
C ARG A 336 24.24 -35.57 -3.61
N LEU A 337 23.13 -35.07 -3.07
CA LEU A 337 22.16 -35.90 -2.32
C LEU A 337 21.61 -37.02 -3.21
N LEU A 338 21.17 -36.68 -4.41
CA LEU A 338 20.64 -37.63 -5.38
C LEU A 338 21.67 -38.69 -5.79
N GLY A 339 22.92 -38.27 -6.02
CA GLY A 339 24.04 -39.15 -6.35
C GLY A 339 24.28 -40.23 -5.29
N GLY A 340 24.24 -39.88 -3.99
CA GLY A 340 24.36 -40.88 -2.93
C GLY A 340 23.17 -41.82 -2.80
N LEU A 341 22.00 -41.49 -3.36
CA LEU A 341 20.92 -42.46 -3.54
C LEU A 341 21.18 -43.40 -4.71
N ALA A 342 21.65 -42.85 -5.84
CA ALA A 342 21.82 -43.56 -7.10
C ALA A 342 23.04 -44.51 -7.10
N SER A 343 24.15 -44.08 -6.49
CA SER A 343 25.43 -44.78 -6.51
C SER A 343 25.61 -45.73 -5.31
N PRO A 344 26.33 -46.86 -5.47
CA PRO A 344 26.72 -47.69 -4.35
C PRO A 344 27.75 -46.98 -3.47
N MET A 345 27.66 -47.19 -2.15
CA MET A 345 28.67 -46.78 -1.16
C MET A 345 29.34 -48.05 -0.61
N PRO A 346 30.40 -48.57 -1.27
CA PRO A 346 30.96 -49.88 -0.97
C PRO A 346 31.71 -49.94 0.37
N ASP A 347 32.25 -48.82 0.85
CA ASP A 347 33.05 -48.79 2.09
C ASP A 347 32.56 -47.75 3.12
N ILE A 348 33.09 -47.87 4.33
CA ILE A 348 32.74 -46.98 5.45
C ILE A 348 33.22 -45.53 5.23
N ARG A 349 34.27 -45.32 4.42
CA ARG A 349 34.80 -43.99 4.13
C ARG A 349 33.79 -43.23 3.27
N ASP A 350 33.26 -43.86 2.25
CA ASP A 350 32.23 -43.29 1.37
C ASP A 350 30.96 -42.95 2.15
N VAL A 351 30.53 -43.86 3.05
CA VAL A 351 29.38 -43.61 3.92
C VAL A 351 29.60 -42.39 4.81
N ARG A 352 30.78 -42.26 5.44
CA ARG A 352 31.09 -41.13 6.31
C ARG A 352 31.23 -39.82 5.55
N MET A 353 31.88 -39.83 4.38
CA MET A 353 31.98 -38.65 3.53
C MET A 353 30.61 -38.18 3.07
N TYR A 354 29.73 -39.10 2.67
CA TYR A 354 28.36 -38.75 2.27
C TYR A 354 27.55 -38.20 3.46
N GLU A 355 27.68 -38.79 4.65
CA GLU A 355 27.06 -38.26 5.86
C GLU A 355 27.52 -36.83 6.16
N SER A 356 28.82 -36.61 6.32
CA SER A 356 29.35 -35.31 6.78
C SER A 356 29.27 -34.20 5.73
N GLU A 357 29.53 -34.51 4.45
CA GLU A 357 29.63 -33.47 3.42
C GLU A 357 28.32 -33.17 2.70
N VAL A 358 27.34 -34.08 2.77
CA VAL A 358 26.11 -33.99 1.98
C VAL A 358 24.87 -34.05 2.88
N VAL A 359 24.69 -35.13 3.64
CA VAL A 359 23.49 -35.32 4.47
C VAL A 359 23.42 -34.29 5.59
N ASP A 360 24.49 -34.15 6.38
CA ASP A 360 24.54 -33.22 7.51
C ASP A 360 24.47 -31.76 7.04
N LYS A 361 25.10 -31.45 5.90
CA LYS A 361 25.03 -30.12 5.29
C LYS A 361 23.60 -29.77 4.85
N ALA A 362 22.90 -30.71 4.20
CA ALA A 362 21.52 -30.49 3.79
C ALA A 362 20.58 -30.36 4.99
N ALA A 363 20.76 -31.18 6.03
CA ALA A 363 20.01 -31.07 7.27
C ALA A 363 20.23 -29.70 7.94
N PHE A 364 21.48 -29.25 8.06
CA PHE A 364 21.81 -27.94 8.62
C PHE A 364 21.14 -26.78 7.87
N MET A 365 21.11 -26.83 6.53
CA MET A 365 20.43 -25.81 5.74
C MET A 365 18.92 -25.80 5.96
N LEU A 366 18.30 -26.98 6.00
CA LEU A 366 16.85 -27.16 6.18
C LEU A 366 16.39 -26.73 7.58
N ASP A 367 17.16 -27.07 8.61
CA ASP A 367 16.82 -26.76 10.00
C ASP A 367 17.07 -25.28 10.37
N GLY A 368 17.86 -24.56 9.59
CA GLY A 368 18.26 -23.18 9.88
C GLY A 368 17.99 -22.20 8.73
N GLN A 369 18.85 -22.21 7.72
CA GLN A 369 18.91 -21.15 6.71
C GLN A 369 17.64 -21.03 5.87
N PHE A 370 17.01 -22.16 5.53
CA PHE A 370 15.79 -22.15 4.71
C PHE A 370 14.57 -21.55 5.42
N GLN A 371 14.53 -21.57 6.76
CA GLN A 371 13.43 -20.96 7.53
C GLN A 371 13.36 -19.43 7.39
N GLU A 372 14.44 -18.80 6.91
CA GLU A 372 14.48 -17.35 6.68
C GLU A 372 13.87 -16.94 5.34
N ILE A 373 13.76 -17.85 4.35
CA ILE A 373 13.27 -17.49 3.00
C ILE A 373 11.85 -16.93 3.03
N PRO A 374 10.87 -17.54 3.73
CA PRO A 374 9.52 -16.98 3.78
C PRO A 374 9.49 -15.59 4.41
N LYS A 375 10.29 -15.37 5.47
CA LYS A 375 10.40 -14.07 6.17
C LYS A 375 11.00 -13.00 5.26
N ILE A 376 12.02 -13.36 4.48
CA ILE A 376 12.64 -12.47 3.50
C ILE A 376 11.62 -12.06 2.44
N LEU A 377 10.86 -13.02 1.90
CA LEU A 377 9.84 -12.76 0.89
C LEU A 377 8.72 -11.88 1.43
N GLU A 378 8.18 -12.19 2.62
CA GLU A 378 7.17 -11.39 3.30
C GLU A 378 7.65 -9.94 3.44
N ARG A 379 8.87 -9.73 3.95
CA ARG A 379 9.45 -8.40 4.13
C ARG A 379 9.67 -7.65 2.81
N ALA A 380 10.04 -8.37 1.74
CA ALA A 380 10.19 -7.79 0.41
C ALA A 380 8.84 -7.33 -0.16
N VAL A 381 7.78 -8.13 0.03
CA VAL A 381 6.41 -7.79 -0.37
C VAL A 381 5.89 -6.59 0.41
N GLU A 382 6.06 -6.55 1.74
CA GLU A 382 5.70 -5.41 2.58
C GLU A 382 6.38 -4.12 2.09
N THR A 383 7.68 -4.20 1.80
CA THR A 383 8.48 -3.06 1.31
C THR A 383 7.88 -2.48 0.03
N VAL A 384 7.45 -3.33 -0.91
CA VAL A 384 6.83 -2.88 -2.16
C VAL A 384 5.40 -2.39 -1.97
N GLN A 385 4.62 -2.99 -1.08
CA GLN A 385 3.27 -2.52 -0.77
C GLN A 385 3.30 -1.12 -0.15
N GLU A 386 4.16 -0.91 0.85
CA GLU A 386 4.38 0.42 1.45
C GLU A 386 4.87 1.44 0.42
N PHE A 387 5.69 0.99 -0.53
CA PHE A 387 6.09 1.82 -1.66
C PHE A 387 4.91 2.21 -2.54
N ARG A 388 4.12 1.24 -3.04
CA ARG A 388 2.98 1.50 -3.95
C ARG A 388 1.95 2.44 -3.34
N GLN A 389 1.63 2.23 -2.06
CA GLN A 389 0.76 3.15 -1.32
C GLN A 389 1.35 4.56 -1.31
N ASN A 390 2.67 4.67 -1.16
CA ASN A 390 3.33 5.96 -1.15
C ASN A 390 3.42 6.66 -2.51
N SER A 391 3.60 5.94 -3.61
CA SER A 391 3.53 6.52 -4.98
C SER A 391 2.11 6.97 -5.33
N ALA A 392 1.09 6.15 -5.04
CA ALA A 392 -0.30 6.51 -5.28
C ALA A 392 -0.68 7.82 -4.57
N ASP A 393 -0.23 7.98 -3.32
CA ASP A 393 -0.42 9.20 -2.54
C ASP A 393 0.24 10.44 -3.17
N VAL A 394 1.36 10.29 -3.88
CA VAL A 394 2.04 11.40 -4.57
C VAL A 394 1.31 11.74 -5.86
N ALA A 395 0.91 10.74 -6.64
CA ALA A 395 0.14 10.95 -7.87
C ALA A 395 -1.22 11.62 -7.59
N GLU A 396 -1.93 11.18 -6.55
CA GLU A 396 -3.17 11.83 -6.10
C GLU A 396 -2.93 13.28 -5.65
N SER A 397 -1.79 13.55 -5.01
CA SER A 397 -1.44 14.92 -4.60
C SER A 397 -1.23 15.86 -5.79
N ALA A 398 -0.72 15.35 -6.91
CA ALA A 398 -0.55 16.12 -8.14
C ALA A 398 -1.90 16.38 -8.84
N ALA A 399 -2.81 15.39 -8.86
CA ALA A 399 -4.15 15.57 -9.42
C ALA A 399 -5.03 16.55 -8.59
N ASP A 400 -4.81 16.61 -7.27
CA ASP A 400 -5.49 17.58 -6.41
C ASP A 400 -4.97 19.03 -6.59
N ASP A 401 -3.79 19.26 -7.21
CA ASP A 401 -3.32 20.61 -7.55
C ASP A 401 -4.20 21.23 -8.65
N ASP A 402 -4.60 20.44 -9.66
CA ASP A 402 -5.49 20.88 -10.74
C ASP A 402 -6.87 21.31 -10.20
N LEU A 403 -7.39 20.61 -9.19
CA LEU A 403 -8.67 20.95 -8.55
C LEU A 403 -8.57 22.22 -7.69
N GLN A 404 -7.41 22.51 -7.11
CA GLN A 404 -7.21 23.70 -6.28
C GLN A 404 -6.90 24.96 -7.10
N GLU A 405 -6.17 24.86 -8.21
CA GLU A 405 -5.94 26.00 -9.12
C GLU A 405 -7.27 26.47 -9.74
N VAL A 406 -8.11 25.55 -10.21
CA VAL A 406 -9.44 25.87 -10.77
C VAL A 406 -10.35 26.52 -9.72
N ALA A 407 -10.29 26.06 -8.46
CA ALA A 407 -11.07 26.65 -7.37
C ALA A 407 -10.61 28.08 -7.02
N VAL A 408 -9.31 28.38 -7.08
CA VAL A 408 -8.77 29.73 -6.83
C VAL A 408 -9.07 30.69 -7.98
N GLU A 409 -8.92 30.25 -9.25
CA GLU A 409 -9.25 31.09 -10.41
C GLU A 409 -10.75 31.45 -10.47
N SER A 410 -11.62 30.52 -10.07
CA SER A 410 -13.06 30.79 -9.97
C SER A 410 -13.43 31.82 -8.89
N GLN A 411 -12.60 31.96 -7.84
CA GLN A 411 -12.79 32.94 -6.77
C GLN A 411 -12.28 34.34 -7.15
N ASP A 412 -11.14 34.44 -7.84
CA ASP A 412 -10.63 35.74 -8.33
C ASP A 412 -11.49 36.32 -9.45
N SER A 413 -12.14 35.46 -10.23
CA SER A 413 -13.11 35.85 -11.26
C SER A 413 -14.42 36.39 -10.67
N ALA A 414 -14.84 35.88 -9.51
CA ALA A 414 -16.07 36.30 -8.82
C ALA A 414 -15.87 37.53 -7.90
N ALA A 415 -14.63 37.86 -7.54
CA ALA A 415 -14.29 39.04 -6.74
C ALA A 415 -14.02 40.30 -7.59
N ASN A 416 -13.81 40.14 -8.91
CA ASN A 416 -13.51 41.23 -9.86
C ASN A 416 -14.63 41.52 -10.87
N GLY A 417 -15.82 40.94 -10.69
CA GLY A 417 -17.03 41.25 -11.44
C GLY A 417 -18.14 41.73 -10.51
#